data_AF-A0A8S3IZI2-F1
#
_entry.id   AF-A0A8S3IZI2-F1
#
_cell.length_a   1.000
_cell.length_b   1.000
_cell.length_c   1.000
_cell.angle_alpha   90.00
_cell.angle_beta   90.00
_cell.angle_gamma   90.00
#
_symmetry.space_group_name_H-M   'P 1'
#
loop_
_entity.id
_entity.type
_entity.pdbx_description
1 polymer ?
#
loop_
_entity_poly.entity_id
_entity_poly.type
_entity_poly.pdbx_seq_one_letter_code
_entity_poly.pdbx_strand_id
1 'polypeptide(L)'
;MSSFNQIQTACGALGYFDGKTYLKDDDCEDALRILLRCLKYENERKDARLHMLESKIIENDLVPILIYLNSKHDGKIINHTLKLLVNLTKPPLVCFDGKLPKDVTLTNVYLKIEV
;
A
#
# COMPACT_ATOMS: atom_id res chain seq x y z
N MET A 1 3.12 -12.99 -15.32
CA MET A 1 3.90 -12.29 -14.28
C MET A 1 3.32 -12.65 -12.93
N SER A 2 4.16 -12.96 -11.93
CA SER A 2 3.69 -13.20 -10.56
C SER A 2 3.08 -11.91 -9.99
N SER A 3 2.10 -12.03 -9.10
CA SER A 3 1.52 -10.88 -8.37
C SER A 3 2.58 -10.10 -7.58
N PHE A 4 3.64 -10.78 -7.13
CA PHE A 4 4.78 -10.18 -6.43
C PHE A 4 5.52 -9.14 -7.29
N ASN A 5 5.88 -9.48 -8.53
CA ASN A 5 6.59 -8.55 -9.42
C ASN A 5 5.74 -7.31 -9.72
N GLN A 6 4.42 -7.48 -9.79
CA GLN A 6 3.50 -6.37 -10.05
C GLN A 6 3.46 -5.37 -8.88
N ILE A 7 3.47 -5.84 -7.64
CA ILE A 7 3.47 -4.96 -6.46
C ILE A 7 4.79 -4.19 -6.40
N GLN A 8 5.93 -4.88 -6.52
CA GLN A 8 7.24 -4.24 -6.47
C GLN A 8 7.41 -3.17 -7.56
N THR A 9 7.01 -3.48 -8.80
CA THR A 9 7.03 -2.50 -9.90
C THR A 9 6.10 -1.33 -9.61
N ALA A 10 4.89 -1.56 -9.10
CA ALA A 10 3.97 -0.48 -8.78
C ALA A 10 4.49 0.40 -7.62
N CYS A 11 5.08 -0.18 -6.57
CA CYS A 11 5.71 0.59 -5.50
C CYS A 11 6.83 1.50 -6.04
N GLY A 12 7.68 0.99 -6.94
CA GLY A 12 8.76 1.77 -7.55
C GLY A 12 8.28 2.87 -8.50
N ALA A 13 7.02 2.85 -8.94
CA ALA A 13 6.40 3.82 -9.83
C ALA A 13 5.54 4.86 -9.09
N LEU A 14 5.66 4.98 -7.75
CA LEU A 14 4.93 5.98 -6.98
C LEU A 14 5.57 7.37 -7.06
N GLY A 15 6.89 7.42 -6.98
CA GLY A 15 7.65 8.68 -6.97
C GLY A 15 8.93 8.58 -6.14
N TYR A 16 9.49 9.74 -5.82
CA TYR A 16 10.73 9.85 -5.06
C TYR A 16 10.90 11.24 -4.44
N PHE A 17 11.81 11.35 -3.47
CA PHE A 17 12.29 12.65 -2.97
C PHE A 17 13.48 13.15 -3.78
N ASP A 18 13.42 14.39 -4.26
CA ASP A 18 14.54 15.09 -4.92
C ASP A 18 15.54 15.71 -3.92
N GLY A 19 15.34 15.47 -2.62
CA GLY A 19 16.07 16.09 -1.51
C GLY A 19 15.33 17.24 -0.83
N LYS A 20 14.21 17.73 -1.38
CA LYS A 20 13.40 18.80 -0.78
C LYS A 20 11.90 18.52 -0.82
N THR A 21 11.41 18.05 -1.95
CA THR A 21 9.99 17.79 -2.20
C THR A 21 9.80 16.40 -2.75
N TYR A 22 8.62 15.85 -2.53
CA TYR A 22 8.23 14.59 -3.16
C TYR A 22 7.72 14.87 -4.58
N LEU A 23 8.31 14.17 -5.56
CA LEU A 23 7.92 14.21 -6.96
C LEU A 23 7.26 12.88 -7.31
N LYS A 24 6.05 12.94 -7.84
CA LYS A 24 5.34 11.76 -8.33
C LYS A 24 5.91 11.30 -9.67
N ASP A 25 5.89 10.00 -9.90
CA ASP A 25 6.16 9.45 -11.23
C ASP A 25 4.99 9.74 -12.20
N ASP A 26 5.23 9.62 -13.50
CA ASP A 26 4.20 9.74 -14.53
C ASP A 26 3.16 8.61 -14.39
N ASP A 27 3.59 7.42 -13.99
CA ASP A 27 2.74 6.24 -13.81
C ASP A 27 2.10 6.13 -12.41
N CYS A 28 2.26 7.16 -11.55
CA CYS A 28 1.83 7.13 -10.15
C CYS A 28 0.34 6.78 -9.95
N GLU A 29 -0.56 7.35 -10.76
CA GLU A 29 -2.00 7.06 -10.63
C GLU A 29 -2.32 5.60 -10.95
N ASP A 30 -1.71 5.05 -12.00
CA ASP A 30 -1.91 3.66 -12.41
C ASP A 30 -1.26 2.68 -11.42
N ALA A 31 -0.09 3.02 -10.90
CA ALA A 31 0.55 2.29 -9.82
C ALA A 31 -0.36 2.16 -8.59
N LEU A 32 -0.94 3.28 -8.11
CA LEU A 32 -1.87 3.28 -6.98
C LEU A 32 -3.12 2.41 -7.24
N ARG A 33 -3.66 2.45 -8.47
CA ARG A 33 -4.79 1.59 -8.86
C ARG A 33 -4.42 0.11 -8.85
N ILE A 34 -3.21 -0.24 -9.28
CA ILE A 34 -2.68 -1.60 -9.23
C ILE A 34 -2.56 -2.07 -7.77
N LEU A 35 -1.98 -1.27 -6.88
CA LEU A 35 -1.83 -1.61 -5.46
C LEU A 35 -3.19 -1.83 -4.78
N LEU A 36 -4.15 -0.92 -5.02
CA LEU A 36 -5.53 -1.09 -4.53
C LEU A 36 -6.17 -2.38 -5.04
N ARG A 37 -5.96 -2.73 -6.32
CA ARG A 37 -6.45 -3.98 -6.90
C ARG A 37 -5.81 -5.19 -6.23
N CYS A 38 -4.51 -5.16 -5.95
CA CYS A 38 -3.81 -6.23 -5.25
C CYS A 38 -4.37 -6.46 -3.84
N LEU A 39 -4.72 -5.40 -3.10
CA LEU A 39 -5.37 -5.52 -1.78
C LEU A 39 -6.82 -6.00 -1.88
N LYS A 40 -7.55 -5.63 -2.94
CA LYS A 40 -8.92 -6.09 -3.16
C LYS A 40 -9.01 -7.60 -3.39
N TYR A 41 -8.03 -8.17 -4.08
CA TYR A 41 -7.94 -9.60 -4.37
C TYR A 41 -6.81 -10.27 -3.56
N GLU A 42 -6.55 -9.77 -2.35
CA GLU A 42 -5.52 -10.33 -1.48
C GLU A 42 -5.84 -11.79 -1.12
N ASN A 43 -4.81 -12.62 -1.09
CA ASN A 43 -4.95 -14.03 -0.70
C ASN A 43 -5.07 -14.18 0.84
N GLU A 44 -5.37 -15.39 1.31
CA GLU A 44 -5.50 -15.69 2.74
C GLU A 44 -4.21 -15.44 3.53
N ARG A 45 -3.04 -15.52 2.88
CA ARG A 45 -1.72 -15.25 3.48
C ARG A 45 -1.40 -13.77 3.61
N LYS A 46 -2.25 -12.89 3.05
CA LYS A 46 -2.08 -11.43 3.08
C LYS A 46 -0.76 -10.96 2.47
N ASP A 47 -0.24 -11.71 1.50
CA ASP A 47 1.07 -11.46 0.88
C ASP A 47 1.18 -10.05 0.30
N ALA A 48 0.11 -9.57 -0.35
CA ALA A 48 0.10 -8.26 -0.99
C ALA A 48 0.32 -7.12 0.02
N ARG A 49 -0.38 -7.19 1.16
CA ARG A 49 -0.27 -6.21 2.24
C ARG A 49 1.09 -6.29 2.92
N LEU A 50 1.56 -7.49 3.23
CA LEU A 50 2.87 -7.69 3.85
C LEU A 50 3.98 -7.07 2.99
N HIS A 51 3.95 -7.32 1.68
CA HIS A 51 4.92 -6.74 0.77
C HIS A 51 4.91 -5.21 0.80
N MET A 52 3.72 -4.60 0.77
CA MET A 52 3.57 -3.14 0.84
C MET A 52 4.10 -2.57 2.17
N LEU A 53 3.83 -3.25 3.29
CA LEU A 53 4.37 -2.86 4.60
C LEU A 53 5.89 -3.00 4.65
N GLU A 54 6.44 -4.10 4.13
CA GLU A 54 7.90 -4.32 4.09
C GLU A 54 8.61 -3.32 3.15
N SER A 55 7.92 -2.84 2.13
CA SER A 55 8.40 -1.77 1.23
C SER A 55 8.32 -0.37 1.84
N LYS A 56 7.69 -0.20 3.01
CA LYS A 56 7.54 1.08 3.73
C LYS A 56 6.92 2.19 2.86
N ILE A 57 6.00 1.82 1.96
CA ILE A 57 5.39 2.78 1.05
C ILE A 57 4.54 3.82 1.79
N ILE A 58 4.05 3.51 2.99
CA ILE A 58 3.26 4.45 3.79
C ILE A 58 4.11 5.68 4.10
N GLU A 59 5.30 5.48 4.65
CA GLU A 59 6.20 6.52 5.09
C GLU A 59 6.96 7.15 3.93
N ASN A 60 7.38 6.33 2.96
CA ASN A 60 8.24 6.79 1.87
C ASN A 60 7.48 7.47 0.73
N ASP A 61 6.20 7.12 0.54
CA ASP A 61 5.43 7.55 -0.64
C ASP A 61 4.05 8.10 -0.27
N LEU A 62 3.19 7.33 0.41
CA LEU A 62 1.78 7.68 0.60
C LEU A 62 1.61 8.93 1.47
N VAL A 63 2.32 9.02 2.59
CA VAL A 63 2.31 10.22 3.44
C VAL A 63 2.89 11.42 2.70
N PRO A 64 4.08 11.34 2.07
CA PRO A 64 4.61 12.40 1.21
C PRO A 64 3.65 12.85 0.10
N ILE A 65 2.96 11.92 -0.57
CA ILE A 65 1.95 12.23 -1.58
C ILE A 65 0.88 13.16 -1.00
N LEU A 66 0.39 12.88 0.20
CA LEU A 66 -0.65 13.72 0.83
C LEU A 66 -0.12 15.10 1.27
N ILE A 67 1.17 15.22 1.55
CA ILE A 67 1.79 16.47 2.03
C ILE A 67 2.17 17.39 0.86
N TYR A 68 2.75 16.84 -0.20
CA TYR A 68 3.42 17.62 -1.25
C TYR A 68 2.59 17.80 -2.52
N LEU A 69 1.68 16.87 -2.87
CA LEU A 69 0.91 16.99 -4.11
C LEU A 69 -0.25 17.98 -3.97
N ASN A 70 -0.59 18.62 -5.08
CA ASN A 70 -1.61 19.67 -5.09
C ASN A 70 -2.97 19.09 -5.44
N SER A 71 -3.94 19.16 -4.52
CA SER A 71 -5.27 18.59 -4.71
C SER A 71 -6.06 19.13 -5.90
N LYS A 72 -5.75 20.33 -6.41
CA LYS A 72 -6.38 20.86 -7.63
C LYS A 72 -5.95 20.12 -8.90
N HIS A 73 -4.74 19.59 -8.93
CA HIS A 73 -4.16 18.91 -10.10
C HIS A 73 -4.10 17.40 -9.91
N ASP A 74 -3.85 16.94 -8.69
CA ASP A 74 -3.57 15.55 -8.34
C ASP A 74 -4.70 14.89 -7.54
N GLY A 75 -5.93 15.44 -7.60
CA GLY A 75 -7.04 15.00 -6.77
C GLY A 75 -7.35 13.49 -6.87
N LYS A 76 -7.15 12.88 -8.04
CA LYS A 76 -7.31 11.43 -8.21
C LYS A 76 -6.22 10.64 -7.48
N ILE A 77 -4.96 11.06 -7.59
CA ILE A 77 -3.83 10.43 -6.92
C ILE A 77 -4.05 10.49 -5.41
N ILE A 78 -4.37 11.67 -4.88
CA ILE A 78 -4.67 11.86 -3.45
C ILE A 78 -5.81 10.95 -2.99
N ASN A 79 -6.89 10.85 -3.77
CA ASN A 79 -8.02 9.97 -3.43
C ASN A 79 -7.64 8.48 -3.42
N HIS A 80 -6.84 8.02 -4.37
CA HIS A 80 -6.34 6.64 -4.38
C HIS A 80 -5.37 6.39 -3.21
N THR A 81 -4.50 7.35 -2.89
CA THR A 81 -3.59 7.29 -1.74
C THR A 81 -4.35 7.19 -0.42
N LEU A 82 -5.39 8.01 -0.21
CA LEU A 82 -6.23 7.92 0.98
C LEU A 82 -6.92 6.55 1.10
N LYS A 83 -7.45 6.01 0.00
CA LYS A 83 -8.04 4.66 -0.01
C LYS A 83 -7.02 3.59 0.34
N LEU A 84 -5.79 3.74 -0.15
CA LEU A 84 -4.72 2.78 0.10
C LEU A 84 -4.29 2.84 1.57
N LEU A 85 -4.12 4.03 2.14
CA LEU A 85 -3.85 4.23 3.56
C LEU A 85 -4.94 3.59 4.43
N VAL A 86 -6.21 3.92 4.20
CA VAL A 86 -7.33 3.33 4.94
C VAL A 86 -7.33 1.80 4.83
N ASN A 87 -7.00 1.24 3.66
CA ASN A 87 -6.91 -0.20 3.50
C ASN A 87 -5.74 -0.78 4.29
N LEU A 88 -4.55 -0.17 4.23
CA LEU A 88 -3.33 -0.67 4.87
C LEU A 88 -3.37 -0.53 6.41
N THR A 89 -4.05 0.49 6.93
CA THR A 89 -4.16 0.76 8.38
C THR A 89 -5.41 0.15 9.02
N LYS A 90 -6.18 -0.70 8.31
CA LYS A 90 -7.32 -1.39 8.92
C LYS A 90 -6.81 -2.39 9.96
N PRO A 91 -7.53 -2.60 11.09
CA PRO A 91 -7.09 -3.53 12.12
C PRO A 91 -6.83 -4.94 11.56
N PRO A 92 -5.79 -5.66 12.02
CA PRO A 92 -5.50 -7.01 11.56
C PRO A 92 -6.70 -7.95 11.71
N LEU A 93 -7.48 -7.80 12.78
CA LEU A 93 -8.71 -8.56 12.98
C LEU A 93 -9.70 -8.41 11.81
N VAL A 94 -9.79 -7.22 11.20
CA VAL A 94 -10.61 -6.97 10.01
C VAL A 94 -9.97 -7.58 8.76
N CYS A 95 -8.64 -7.59 8.66
CA CYS A 95 -7.93 -8.30 7.59
C CYS A 95 -8.23 -9.81 7.59
N PHE A 96 -8.41 -10.41 8.78
CA PHE A 96 -8.67 -11.83 8.98
C PHE A 96 -10.14 -12.16 9.25
N ASP A 97 -11.07 -11.37 8.70
CA ASP A 97 -12.52 -11.63 8.75
C ASP A 97 -13.08 -11.84 10.17
N GLY A 98 -12.53 -11.10 11.14
CA GLY A 98 -12.95 -11.17 12.55
C GLY A 98 -12.41 -12.37 13.32
N LYS A 99 -11.46 -13.13 12.75
CA LYS A 99 -10.94 -14.36 13.36
C LYS A 99 -9.45 -14.27 13.59
N LEU A 100 -9.01 -14.74 14.77
CA LEU A 100 -7.59 -14.94 15.01
C LEU A 100 -7.10 -16.16 14.23
N PRO A 101 -5.93 -16.09 13.58
CA PRO A 101 -5.34 -17.24 12.93
C PRO A 101 -5.00 -18.35 13.93
N LYS A 102 -5.09 -19.60 13.47
CA LYS A 102 -4.78 -20.80 14.28
C LYS A 102 -3.42 -21.42 13.95
N ASP A 103 -2.89 -21.11 12.78
CA ASP A 103 -1.56 -21.57 12.35
C ASP A 103 -0.51 -20.50 12.71
N VAL A 104 0.66 -20.97 13.14
CA VAL A 104 1.80 -20.13 13.56
C VAL A 104 2.23 -19.16 12.45
N THR A 105 2.18 -19.60 11.19
CA THR A 105 2.58 -18.77 10.05
C THR A 105 1.68 -17.55 9.91
N LEU A 106 0.37 -17.75 9.90
CA LEU A 106 -0.62 -16.69 9.80
C LEU A 106 -0.68 -15.86 11.09
N THR A 107 -0.38 -16.43 12.25
CA THR A 107 -0.20 -15.65 13.49
C THR A 107 0.96 -14.68 13.35
N ASN A 108 2.10 -15.09 12.79
CA ASN A 108 3.23 -14.17 12.54
C ASN A 108 2.85 -13.07 11.54
N VAL A 109 2.07 -13.40 10.51
CA VAL A 109 1.53 -12.40 9.57
C VAL A 109 0.60 -11.42 10.28
N TYR A 110 -0.29 -11.91 11.13
CA TYR A 110 -1.21 -11.08 11.91
C TYR A 110 -0.45 -10.07 12.76
N LEU A 111 0.56 -10.53 13.52
CA LEU A 111 1.38 -9.67 14.37
C LEU A 111 2.20 -8.65 13.56
N LYS A 112 2.65 -9.00 12.35
CA LYS A 112 3.33 -8.04 11.46
C LYS A 112 2.40 -6.93 10.94
N ILE A 113 1.11 -7.22 10.79
CA ILE A 113 0.10 -6.23 10.35
C ILE A 113 -0.39 -5.40 11.55
N GLU A 114 -0.22 -5.89 12.77
CA GLU A 114 -0.54 -5.18 14.00
C GLU A 114 0.52 -4.10 14.25
N VAL A 115 0.32 -2.93 13.64
CA VAL A 115 1.15 -1.72 13.80
C VAL A 115 0.51 -0.76 14.79
#